data_AF-A0A524A9W5-F1
#
_entry.id   AF-A0A524A9W5-F1
#
_cell.length_a   1.000
_cell.length_b   1.000
_cell.length_c   1.000
_cell.angle_alpha   90.00
_cell.angle_beta   90.00
_cell.angle_gamma   90.00
#
_symmetry.space_group_name_H-M   'P 1'
#
loop_
_entity.id
_entity.type
_entity.pdbx_description
1 polymer ?
#
loop_
_entity_poly.entity_id
_entity_poly.type
_entity_poly.pdbx_seq_one_letter_code
_entity_poly.pdbx_strand_id
1 'polypeptide(L)' 'MRWVEGEVVVDEYELILTDDTAPGEYQIEVGLYDWALGERLAVSEGGQWVPENRVIWGTVHLHSRA' A
#
# COMPACT_ATOMS: atom_id res chain seq x y z
N MET A 1 -1.21 7.91 21.78
CA MET A 1 -2.07 6.71 21.64
C MET A 1 -1.14 5.55 21.28
N ARG A 2 -1.39 4.33 21.76
CA ARG A 2 -0.63 3.15 21.33
C ARG A 2 -1.65 2.12 20.84
N TRP A 3 -1.34 1.45 19.73
CA TRP A 3 -2.14 0.35 19.24
C TRP A 3 -2.17 -0.79 20.27
N VAL A 4 -3.33 -1.39 20.48
CA VAL A 4 -3.54 -2.51 21.41
C VAL A 4 -3.71 -3.81 20.63
N GLU A 5 -3.19 -4.91 21.15
CA GLU A 5 -3.37 -6.22 20.53
C GLU A 5 -4.85 -6.54 20.28
N GLY A 6 -5.18 -6.88 19.03
CA GLY A 6 -6.55 -7.16 18.58
C GLY A 6 -7.35 -5.93 18.14
N GLU A 7 -6.80 -4.72 18.29
CA GLU A 7 -7.42 -3.49 17.80
C GLU A 7 -7.42 -3.45 16.27
N VAL A 8 -8.58 -3.17 15.68
CA VAL A 8 -8.75 -2.95 14.24
C VAL A 8 -9.02 -1.47 14.01
N VAL A 9 -8.14 -0.83 13.24
CA VAL A 9 -8.34 0.53 12.73
C VAL A 9 -8.61 0.42 11.24
N VAL A 10 -9.75 0.95 10.79
CA VAL A 10 -10.11 1.03 9.37
C VAL A 10 -9.70 2.39 8.85
N ASP A 11 -8.91 2.41 7.79
CA ASP A 11 -8.48 3.62 7.09
C ASP A 11 -8.82 3.47 5.61
N GLU A 12 -9.44 4.50 5.03
CA GLU A 12 -9.96 4.50 3.66
C GLU A 12 -9.17 5.48 2.80
N TYR A 13 -8.64 5.00 1.68
CA TYR A 13 -7.87 5.80 0.74
C TYR A 13 -8.55 5.81 -0.63
N GLU A 14 -8.68 7.00 -1.21
CA GLU A 14 -9.08 7.18 -2.60
C GLU A 14 -7.83 7.44 -3.46
N LEU A 15 -7.60 6.57 -4.45
CA LEU A 15 -6.52 6.74 -5.42
C LEU A 15 -7.03 7.52 -6.63
N ILE A 16 -6.73 8.81 -6.68
CA ILE A 16 -7.10 9.68 -7.79
C ILE A 16 -6.07 9.51 -8.90
N LEU A 17 -6.52 9.00 -10.05
CA LEU A 17 -5.71 8.87 -11.25
C LEU A 17 -5.76 10.16 -12.07
N THR A 18 -4.64 10.52 -12.70
CA THR A 18 -4.61 11.61 -13.67
C THR A 18 -5.23 11.16 -14.99
N ASP A 19 -5.79 12.09 -15.75
CA ASP A 19 -6.48 11.79 -17.02
C ASP A 19 -5.57 11.14 -18.08
N ASP A 20 -4.25 11.32 -17.96
CA ASP A 20 -3.22 10.72 -18.81
C ASP A 20 -2.70 9.37 -18.29
N THR A 21 -3.28 8.83 -17.21
CA THR A 21 -2.94 7.49 -16.73
C THR A 21 -3.29 6.47 -17.82
N ALA A 22 -2.27 5.80 -18.34
CA ALA A 22 -2.45 4.83 -19.41
C ALA A 22 -3.34 3.65 -18.96
N PRO A 23 -4.17 3.10 -19.85
CA PRO A 23 -4.82 1.81 -19.61
C PRO A 23 -3.77 0.70 -19.47
N GLY A 24 -4.04 -0.29 -18.63
CA GLY A 24 -3.14 -1.42 -18.41
C GLY A 24 -3.21 -2.01 -17.01
N GLU A 25 -2.26 -2.89 -16.72
CA GLU A 25 -2.11 -3.52 -15.41
C GLU A 25 -1.21 -2.70 -14.50
N TYR A 26 -1.68 -2.45 -13.29
CA TYR A 26 -0.96 -1.73 -12.25
C TYR A 26 -0.95 -2.55 -10.96
N GLN A 27 0.19 -2.56 -10.28
CA GLN A 27 0.30 -3.16 -8.94
C GLN A 27 0.01 -2.12 -7.87
N ILE A 28 -0.79 -2.51 -6.89
CA ILE A 28 -1.01 -1.74 -5.67
C ILE A 28 -0.01 -2.21 -4.63
N GLU A 29 0.86 -1.29 -4.24
CA GLU A 29 1.85 -1.51 -3.19
C GLU A 29 1.41 -0.80 -1.91
N VAL A 30 1.47 -1.49 -0.77
CA VAL A 30 1.14 -0.92 0.53
C VAL A 30 2.29 -1.09 1.51
N GLY A 31 2.41 -0.17 2.45
CA GLY A 31 3.40 -0.26 3.52
C GLY A 31 3.00 0.63 4.68
N LEU A 32 3.55 0.33 5.85
CA LEU A 32 3.40 1.17 7.03
C LEU A 32 4.68 1.98 7.23
N TYR A 33 4.54 3.12 7.91
CA TYR A 33 5.65 4.00 8.20
C TYR A 33 5.60 4.45 9.66
N ASP A 34 6.76 4.78 10.22
CA ASP A 34 6.82 5.55 11.46
C ASP A 34 6.34 6.97 11.15
N TRP A 35 5.20 7.36 11.72
CA TRP A 35 4.58 8.64 11.42
C TRP A 35 5.42 9.86 11.83
N ALA A 36 6.31 9.71 12.82
CA ALA A 36 7.13 10.80 13.32
C ALA A 36 8.37 11.02 12.44
N LEU A 37 8.92 9.94 11.86
CA LEU A 37 10.13 9.98 11.05
C LEU A 37 9.86 9.94 9.53
N GLY A 38 8.68 9.46 9.12
CA GLY A 38 8.33 9.24 7.72
C GLY A 38 9.01 8.01 7.11
N GLU A 39 9.69 7.19 7.91
CA GLU A 39 10.43 6.02 7.45
C GLU A 39 9.53 4.78 7.34
N ARG A 40 9.65 4.01 6.25
CA ARG A 40 8.90 2.75 6.08
C ARG A 40 9.33 1.70 7.11
N LEU A 41 8.37 1.11 7.80
CA LEU A 41 8.59 0.03 8.75
C LEU A 41 9.02 -1.25 8.04
N ALA A 42 9.98 -1.97 8.59
CA ALA A 42 10.43 -3.24 8.04
C ALA A 42 9.28 -4.26 7.95
N VAL A 43 9.15 -4.90 6.79
CA VAL A 43 8.14 -5.93 6.53
C VAL A 43 8.83 -7.26 6.29
N SER A 44 8.32 -8.31 6.92
CA SER A 44 8.74 -9.69 6.63
C SER A 44 7.56 -10.56 6.23
N GLU A 45 7.81 -11.47 5.30
CA GLU A 45 6.88 -12.52 4.88
C GLU A 45 7.58 -13.87 5.04
N GLY A 46 6.95 -14.82 5.73
CA GLY A 46 7.56 -16.14 5.98
C GLY A 46 8.92 -16.07 6.71
N GLY A 47 9.17 -15.01 7.48
CA GLY A 47 10.45 -14.78 8.17
C GLY A 47 11.57 -14.20 7.30
N GLN A 48 11.29 -13.85 6.04
CA GLN A 48 12.22 -13.16 5.15
C GLN A 48 11.84 -11.70 4.99
N TRP A 49 12.82 -10.79 5.05
CA TRP A 49 12.61 -9.37 4.83
C TRP A 49 12.23 -9.07 3.39
N VAL A 50 11.21 -8.25 3.20
CA VAL A 50 10.72 -7.85 1.88
C VAL A 50 11.47 -6.60 1.39
N PRO A 51 11.94 -6.58 0.13
CA PRO A 51 12.57 -5.40 -0.45
C PRO A 51 11.68 -4.14 -0.37
N GLU A 52 12.32 -3.01 -0.07
CA GLU A 52 11.68 -1.69 0.04
C GLU A 52 10.54 -1.59 1.09
N ASN A 53 10.45 -2.55 2.02
CA ASN A 53 9.54 -2.48 3.16
C ASN A 53 8.07 -2.25 2.73
N ARG A 54 7.61 -3.02 1.73
CA ARG A 54 6.27 -2.93 1.15
C ARG A 54 5.69 -4.33 0.87
N VAL A 55 4.37 -4.41 0.79
CA VAL A 55 3.62 -5.60 0.36
C VAL A 55 2.92 -5.27 -0.95
N ILE A 56 2.93 -6.20 -1.89
CA ILE A 56 2.07 -6.13 -3.08
C ILE A 56 0.68 -6.60 -2.65
N TRP A 57 -0.28 -5.67 -2.60
CA TRP A 57 -1.66 -6.01 -2.25
C TRP A 57 -2.33 -6.76 -3.41
N GLY A 58 -2.14 -6.28 -4.64
CA GLY A 58 -2.69 -6.95 -5.80
C GLY A 58 -2.54 -6.16 -7.09
N THR A 59 -3.08 -6.70 -8.17
CA THR A 59 -3.09 -6.07 -9.48
C THR A 59 -4.49 -5.53 -9.79
N VAL A 60 -4.54 -4.33 -10.36
CA VAL A 60 -5.75 -3.72 -10.92
C VAL A 60 -5.58 -3.51 -12.42
N HIS A 61 -6.67 -3.62 -13.17
CA HIS A 61 -6.68 -3.35 -14.61
C HIS A 61 -7.42 -2.04 -14.88
N LEU A 62 -6.68 -1.05 -15.35
CA LEU A 62 -7.24 0.22 -15.78
C LEU A 62 -7.70 0.11 -17.23
N HIS A 63 -8.97 0.40 -17.43
CA HIS A 63 -9.58 0.46 -18.75
C HIS A 63 -9.68 1.93 -19.18
N SER A 64 -9.57 2.18 -20.48
CA SER A 64 -9.87 3.52 -21.03
C SER A 64 -11.30 3.90 -20.70
N ARG A 65 -11.53 5.15 -20.28
CA ARG A 65 -12.89 5.71 -20.23
C ARG A 65 -13.44 5.75 -21.67
N ALA A 66 -14.57 5.09 -21.88
CA ALA A 66 -15.33 5.13 -23.13
C ALA A 66 -16.05 6.48 -23.32
#